data_AF-A0A7C4NMH3-F1
#
_entry.id   AF-A0A7C4NMH3-F1
#
_cell.length_a   1.000
_cell.length_b   1.000
_cell.length_c   1.000
_cell.angle_alpha   90.00
_cell.angle_beta   90.00
_cell.angle_gamma   90.00
#
_symmetry.space_group_name_H-M   'P 1'
#
loop_
_entity.id
_entity.type
_entity.pdbx_description
1 polymer ?
#
loop_
_entity_poly.entity_id
_entity_poly.type
_entity_poly.pdbx_seq_one_letter_code
_entity_poly.pdbx_strand_id
1 'polypeptide(L)' 'MKPSEIRSMSVDDRIRKLSELRGELVKLKLQARVGKLTDTARIRNLKRDIARILTIIREEEIARMKSRGTSGKAGEEG' A
#
# COMPACT_ATOMS: atom_id res chain seq x y z
N MET A 1 -3.55 5.42 9.23
CA MET A 1 -3.24 6.37 8.15
C MET A 1 -4.44 6.60 7.25
N LYS A 2 -4.67 7.84 6.79
CA LYS A 2 -5.80 8.18 5.91
C LYS A 2 -5.44 7.87 4.45
N PRO A 3 -6.38 7.39 3.63
CA PRO A 3 -6.12 7.14 2.21
C PRO A 3 -5.65 8.37 1.43
N SER A 4 -6.16 9.56 1.76
CA SER A 4 -5.77 10.82 1.13
C SER A 4 -4.27 11.11 1.27
N GLU A 5 -3.73 10.92 2.47
CA GLU A 5 -2.30 11.11 2.77
C GLU A 5 -1.45 10.18 1.91
N ILE A 6 -1.85 8.91 1.78
CA ILE A 6 -1.12 7.93 0.98
C ILE A 6 -1.17 8.32 -0.51
N ARG A 7 -2.31 8.79 -1.02
CA ARG A 7 -2.43 9.24 -2.42
C ARG A 7 -1.54 10.45 -2.71
N SER A 8 -1.32 11.34 -1.74
CA SER A 8 -0.43 12.50 -1.90
C SER A 8 1.06 12.15 -1.89
N MET A 9 1.45 10.96 -1.43
CA MET A 9 2.84 10.51 -1.44
C MET A 9 3.28 10.09 -2.85
N SER A 10 4.59 10.26 -3.15
CA SER A 10 5.19 9.69 -4.35
C SER A 10 5.20 8.16 -4.30
N VAL A 11 5.36 7.50 -5.45
CA VAL A 11 5.45 6.03 -5.52
C VAL A 11 6.61 5.51 -4.65
N ASP A 12 7.77 6.15 -4.71
CA ASP A 12 8.95 5.78 -3.93
C ASP A 12 8.71 5.95 -2.42
N ASP A 13 8.05 7.04 -2.02
CA ASP A 13 7.71 7.27 -0.62
C ASP A 13 6.74 6.21 -0.09
N ARG A 14 5.76 5.80 -0.90
CA ARG A 14 4.85 4.70 -0.53
C ARG A 14 5.58 3.38 -0.37
N ILE A 15 6.54 3.08 -1.24
CA ILE A 15 7.36 1.86 -1.16
C ILE A 15 8.23 1.89 0.10
N ARG A 16 8.90 3.02 0.37
CA ARG A 16 9.68 3.22 1.59
C ARG A 16 8.81 3.05 2.83
N LYS A 17 7.64 3.69 2.85
CA LYS A 17 6.70 3.59 3.97
C LYS A 17 6.17 2.19 4.19
N LEU A 18 5.88 1.46 3.11
CA LEU A 18 5.47 0.07 3.17
C LEU A 18 6.56 -0.80 3.83
N SER A 19 7.83 -0.57 3.49
CA SER A 19 8.97 -1.27 4.10
C SER A 19 9.08 -0.99 5.60
N GLU A 20 8.97 0.28 6.00
CA GLU A 20 8.98 0.69 7.41
C GLU A 20 7.87 0.00 8.21
N LEU A 21 6.63 0.04 7.72
CA LEU A 21 5.48 -0.55 8.41
C LEU A 21 5.59 -2.07 8.52
N ARG A 22 6.15 -2.75 7.50
CA ARG A 22 6.45 -4.19 7.57
C ARG A 22 7.51 -4.49 8.62
N GLY A 23 8.57 -3.69 8.69
CA GLY A 23 9.60 -3.81 9.72
C GLY A 23 9.03 -3.63 11.13
N GLU A 24 8.19 -2.62 11.34
CA GLU A 24 7.50 -2.40 12.61
C GLU A 24 6.59 -3.58 12.97
N LEU A 25 5.82 -4.10 12.01
CA LEU A 25 4.95 -5.26 12.22
C LEU A 25 5.73 -6.50 12.66
N VAL A 26 6.91 -6.76 12.08
CA VAL A 26 7.76 -7.88 12.50
C VAL A 26 8.23 -7.68 13.94
N LYS A 27 8.71 -6.49 14.29
CA LYS A 27 9.12 -6.16 15.66
C LYS A 27 7.99 -6.39 16.67
N LEU A 28 6.78 -5.91 16.38
CA LEU A 28 5.63 -6.11 17.26
C LEU A 28 5.20 -7.57 17.37
N LYS A 29 5.28 -8.34 16.28
CA LYS A 29 5.00 -9.79 16.32
C LYS A 29 6.01 -10.53 17.21
N LEU A 30 7.28 -10.15 17.16
CA LEU A 30 8.30 -10.71 18.04
C LEU A 30 8.01 -10.35 19.51
N GLN A 31 7.68 -9.08 19.80
CA GLN A 31 7.27 -8.64 21.13
C GLN A 31 6.04 -9.39 21.65
N ALA A 32 5.05 -9.62 20.78
CA ALA A 32 3.85 -10.39 21.12
C ALA A 32 4.20 -11.83 21.51
N ARG A 33 5.09 -12.47 20.74
CA ARG A 33 5.51 -13.86 20.99
C ARG A 33 6.23 -14.02 22.33
N VAL A 34 7.01 -13.03 22.76
CA VAL A 34 7.72 -13.05 24.05
C VAL A 34 6.90 -12.46 25.20
N GLY A 35 5.61 -12.14 24.98
CA GLY A 35 4.72 -11.61 26.02
C GLY A 35 5.02 -10.17 26.45
N LYS A 36 5.80 -9.41 25.68
CA LYS A 36 6.20 -8.03 25.99
C LYS A 36 5.39 -6.97 25.22
N LEU A 37 4.37 -7.38 24.47
CA LEU A 37 3.54 -6.44 23.72
C LEU A 37 2.48 -5.83 24.63
N THR A 38 2.52 -4.50 24.76
CA THR A 38 1.56 -3.73 25.56
C THR A 38 0.39 -3.22 24.73
N ASP A 39 0.61 -2.88 23.46
CA ASP A 39 -0.43 -2.40 22.53
C ASP A 39 -0.70 -3.42 21.40
N THR A 40 -1.71 -4.26 21.60
CA THR A 40 -2.17 -5.23 20.60
C THR A 40 -2.94 -4.58 19.45
N ALA A 41 -3.54 -3.40 19.67
CA ALA A 41 -4.27 -2.67 18.64
C ALA A 41 -3.31 -2.15 17.56
N ARG A 42 -2.06 -1.84 17.93
CA ARG A 42 -1.02 -1.42 16.99
C ARG A 42 -0.79 -2.41 15.86
N ILE A 43 -0.72 -3.71 16.13
CA ILE A 43 -0.57 -4.75 15.11
C ILE A 43 -1.71 -4.68 14.09
N ARG A 44 -2.95 -4.56 14.56
CA ARG A 44 -4.13 -4.47 13.69
C ARG A 44 -4.09 -3.20 12.84
N ASN A 45 -3.68 -2.07 13.43
CA ASN A 45 -3.58 -0.80 12.73
C ASN A 45 -2.48 -0.83 11.65
N LEU A 46 -1.30 -1.38 11.94
CA LEU A 46 -0.23 -1.56 10.96
C LEU A 46 -0.66 -2.43 9.78
N LYS A 47 -1.35 -3.54 10.03
CA LYS A 47 -1.89 -4.40 8.95
C LYS A 47 -2.84 -3.64 8.03
N ARG A 48 -3.74 -2.82 8.60
CA ARG A 48 -4.67 -1.98 7.82
C ARG A 48 -3.94 -0.93 7.01
N ASP A 49 -2.93 -0.29 7.59
CA ASP A 49 -2.14 0.74 6.93
C ASP A 49 -1.30 0.17 5.78
N ILE A 50 -0.70 -1.01 5.95
CA ILE A 50 -0.03 -1.77 4.88
C ILE A 50 -1.01 -2.11 3.75
N ALA A 51 -2.20 -2.62 4.09
CA ALA A 51 -3.20 -2.98 3.09
C ALA A 51 -3.62 -1.76 2.26
N ARG A 52 -3.86 -0.60 2.90
CA ARG A 52 -4.22 0.64 2.21
C ARG A 52 -3.15 1.10 1.23
N ILE A 53 -1.87 1.05 1.61
CA ILE A 53 -0.76 1.41 0.69
C ILE A 53 -0.75 0.48 -0.52
N LEU A 54 -0.82 -0.83 -0.30
CA LEU A 54 -0.81 -1.82 -1.39
C LEU A 54 -1.99 -1.63 -2.33
N THR A 55 -3.19 -1.36 -1.80
CA THR A 55 -4.37 -1.07 -2.60
C THR A 55 -4.16 0.16 -3.48
N ILE A 56 -3.65 1.26 -2.93
CA ILE A 56 -3.44 2.50 -3.70
C ILE A 56 -2.39 2.32 -4.80
N ILE A 57 -1.28 1.62 -4.50
CA ILE A 57 -0.27 1.27 -5.52
C ILE A 57 -0.94 0.49 -6.66
N ARG A 58 -1.76 -0.51 -6.31
CA ARG A 58 -2.46 -1.34 -7.31
C ARG A 58 -3.49 -0.57 -8.12
N GLU A 59 -4.26 0.32 -7.49
CA GLU A 59 -5.22 1.19 -8.17
C GLU A 59 -4.54 2.05 -9.24
N GLU A 60 -3.37 2.63 -8.92
CA GLU A 60 -2.61 3.42 -9.89
C GLU A 60 -2.02 2.59 -11.02
N GLU A 61 -1.53 1.38 -10.73
CA GLU A 61 -1.11 0.45 -11.77
C GLU A 61 -2.24 0.13 -12.75
N ILE A 62 -3.43 -0.19 -12.23
CA ILE A 62 -4.61 -0.50 -13.04
C ILE A 62 -5.02 0.73 -13.87
N ALA A 63 -5.02 1.93 -13.28
CA ALA A 63 -5.31 3.17 -14.00
C ALA A 63 -4.32 3.41 -15.15
N ARG A 64 -3.01 3.23 -14.90
CA ARG A 64 -1.95 3.32 -15.92
C ARG A 64 -2.05 2.24 -17.00
N MET A 65 -2.63 1.07 -16.70
CA MET A 65 -2.87 0.01 -17.68
C MET A 65 -4.09 0.33 -18.56
N LYS A 66 -5.18 0.85 -17.96
CA LYS A 66 -6.36 1.27 -18.71
C LYS A 66 -6.06 2.37 -19.72
N SER A 67 -5.25 3.37 -19.34
CA SER A 67 -4.86 4.45 -20.25
C SER A 67 -3.98 3.99 -21.42
N ARG A 68 -3.22 2.89 -21.24
CA ARG A 68 -2.39 2.29 -22.31
C ARG A 68 -3.19 1.40 -23.27
N GLY A 69 -4.33 0.87 -22.85
CA GLY A 69 -5.19 0.01 -23.68
C GLY A 69 -6.14 0.76 -24.61
N THR A 70 -6.35 2.06 -24.42
CA THR A 70 -7.33 2.86 -25.18
C THR A 70 -6.76 3.55 -26.41
N SER A 71 -5.44 3.61 -26.60
CA SER A 71 -4.79 4.23 -27.76
C SER A 71 -4.63 3.31 -28.98
N GLY A 72 -5.16 2.07 -28.94
CA GLY A 72 -5.04 1.08 -30.01
C GLY A 72 -6.33 0.77 -30.80
N LYS A 73 -7.40 1.57 -30.65
CA LYS A 73 -8.71 1.27 -31.25
C LYS A 73 -9.28 2.37 -32.17
N ALA A 74 -8.42 3.24 -32.71
CA ALA A 74 -8.78 4.22 -33.72
C ALA A 74 -8.01 3.93 -35.01
N GLY A 75 -8.52 3.01 -35.84
CA GLY A 75 -7.86 2.66 -37.10
C GLY A 75 -8.36 1.37 -37.74
N GLU A 76 -9.67 1.15 -37.79
CA GLU A 76 -10.25 0.06 -38.60
C GLU A 76 -11.72 0.39 -38.95
N GLU A 77 -11.93 1.53 -39.62
CA GLU A 77 -13.10 1.74 -40.47
C GLU A 77 -12.60 2.44 -41.74
N GLY A 78 -12.57 1.68 -42.84
CA GLY A 78 -12.13 2.09 -44.18
C GLY A 78 -12.36 0.97 -45.17
#